data_AF-A0A812L9Z7-F1
#
_entry.id   AF-A0A812L9Z7-F1
#
_cell.length_a   1.000
_cell.length_b   1.000
_cell.length_c   1.000
_cell.angle_alpha   90.00
_cell.angle_beta   90.00
_cell.angle_gamma   90.00
#
_symmetry.space_group_name_H-M   'P 1'
#
loop_
_entity.id
_entity.type
_entity.pdbx_description
1 polymer ?
#
loop_
_entity_poly.entity_id
_entity_poly.type
_entity_poly.pdbx_seq_one_letter_code
_entity_poly.pdbx_strand_id
1 'polypeptide(L)'
;MGGGASKTSSGAMAAPSPAGPPAKGLTPQKKAASPSVAIVYYSTYGHIKALADEIKAGLEAAGVNVDLFQVPETLPAEVLKAMSAPEKPDDVMLLDYDFLKELPNYDGFMFGMPTRFGMMAGQMKTFFDSTGQLWASGALAGKLAATFVSTGTQQGGQETTHFTAVTQLVHHGMAYVPLGYQAGGEGQFDLSEIHGGSPWGASTLAGADGSRQPSAKELAIAKKQGQVFGATVAQSTSTPAERELKVCIVYYSLYGHVKKLADEIAASMREEGVTVDLFQAPELLGPEVLEKMGAPPKPEDPVMDYAAVSKLAEYDGIMFGLPTRFGSASAQMKSFFDSTGALWQSGALAGKLAASFVSTGTLNGGQESTHMTTLTNMVHHGMIYVPLGYQAGGDGQFDMTEIHGGSPWGASTYAGADGSRQPSAMEMSIAKRQGKVFAAKDKLVRIWKFPEGDLLGECKGHRRGVWCVAFSPIDQVVASASGDATVRLWNLKDFRAIRSFQGHSSAVLRVAFLANGMQLMSSSVDGLLKLWHIRTAECAATFEEHTSKVWCILVTQWYPLPFLWFWVPF
;
A
#
# COMPACT_ATOMS: atom_id res chain seq x y z
N MET A 1 -49.02 50.55 -0.60
CA MET A 1 -47.73 50.95 -0.02
C MET A 1 -47.68 50.47 1.43
N GLY A 2 -47.15 49.28 1.65
CA GLY A 2 -46.92 48.73 2.98
C GLY A 2 -45.50 48.18 3.00
N GLY A 3 -44.56 48.95 3.52
CA GLY A 3 -43.16 48.59 3.67
C GLY A 3 -42.77 48.74 5.13
N GLY A 4 -42.49 47.61 5.78
CA GLY A 4 -41.92 47.55 7.12
C GLY A 4 -40.85 46.47 7.13
N ALA A 5 -39.59 46.90 7.05
CA ALA A 5 -38.41 46.07 6.87
C ALA A 5 -38.17 45.10 8.03
N SER A 6 -37.91 43.83 7.69
CA SER A 6 -37.36 42.83 8.60
C SER A 6 -35.89 43.13 8.89
N LYS A 7 -35.52 43.31 10.15
CA LYS A 7 -34.14 43.15 10.62
C LYS A 7 -34.03 41.82 11.36
N THR A 8 -33.37 40.88 10.71
CA THR A 8 -32.90 39.61 11.28
C THR A 8 -31.83 39.90 12.33
N SER A 9 -32.06 39.48 13.58
CA SER A 9 -31.01 39.42 14.60
C SER A 9 -30.23 38.11 14.45
N SER A 10 -28.91 38.24 14.34
CA SER A 10 -27.93 37.17 14.33
C SER A 10 -27.88 36.47 15.69
N GLY A 11 -28.52 35.31 15.80
CA GLY A 11 -28.26 34.36 16.88
C GLY A 11 -27.02 33.54 16.54
N ALA A 12 -25.88 33.88 17.14
CA ALA A 12 -24.70 33.03 17.12
C ALA A 12 -25.05 31.72 17.85
N MET A 13 -25.08 30.60 17.12
CA MET A 13 -25.18 29.27 17.75
C MET A 13 -23.87 28.99 18.48
N ALA A 14 -23.94 28.95 19.80
CA ALA A 14 -22.86 28.45 20.64
C ALA A 14 -22.62 26.97 20.32
N ALA A 15 -21.35 26.62 20.08
CA ALA A 15 -20.91 25.24 19.92
C ALA A 15 -21.32 24.43 21.16
N PRO A 16 -21.85 23.19 21.01
CA PRO A 16 -22.12 22.35 22.16
C PRO A 16 -20.80 22.00 22.87
N SER A 17 -20.76 22.29 24.17
CA SER A 17 -19.68 21.94 25.08
C SER A 17 -19.47 20.42 25.09
N PRO A 18 -18.22 19.91 25.07
CA PRO A 18 -17.95 18.48 25.19
C PRO A 18 -18.26 18.03 26.62
N ALA A 19 -19.35 17.28 26.79
CA ALA A 19 -19.70 16.66 28.05
C ALA A 19 -18.97 15.31 28.21
N GLY A 20 -18.15 15.19 29.25
CA GLY A 20 -17.73 13.93 29.88
C GLY A 20 -16.27 13.52 29.64
N PRO A 21 -15.52 13.10 30.69
CA PRO A 21 -14.13 12.66 30.56
C PRO A 21 -14.06 11.30 29.83
N PRO A 22 -12.96 10.97 29.13
CA PRO A 22 -12.79 9.64 28.58
C PRO A 22 -12.55 8.68 29.75
N ALA A 23 -13.40 7.66 29.90
CA ALA A 23 -13.15 6.61 30.88
C ALA A 23 -13.25 5.22 30.25
N LYS A 24 -12.18 4.47 30.51
CA LYS A 24 -11.92 3.04 30.29
C LYS A 24 -11.55 2.61 28.87
N GLY A 25 -10.24 2.49 28.67
CA GLY A 25 -9.59 1.71 27.63
C GLY A 25 -8.12 1.57 28.04
N LEU A 26 -7.52 0.40 27.83
CA LEU A 26 -6.09 0.16 28.06
C LEU A 26 -5.24 1.28 27.43
N THR A 27 -4.16 1.69 28.08
CA THR A 27 -3.16 2.52 27.41
C THR A 27 -2.56 1.74 26.24
N PRO A 28 -2.43 2.34 25.05
CA PRO A 28 -1.75 1.71 23.92
C PRO A 28 -0.38 1.20 24.34
N GLN A 29 0.06 0.07 23.79
CA GLN A 29 1.45 -0.33 23.93
C GLN A 29 2.32 0.79 23.37
N LYS A 30 3.16 1.39 24.23
CA LYS A 30 4.19 2.34 23.77
C LYS A 30 5.03 1.64 22.72
N LYS A 31 4.97 2.13 21.47
CA LYS A 31 5.68 1.64 20.28
C LYS A 31 5.59 0.11 20.15
N ALA A 32 4.54 -0.38 19.47
CA ALA A 32 4.34 -1.80 19.23
C ALA A 32 5.63 -2.46 18.73
N ALA A 33 6.04 -3.56 19.36
CA ALA A 33 7.18 -4.33 18.91
C ALA A 33 6.86 -4.90 17.51
N SER A 34 7.76 -4.74 16.54
CA SER A 34 7.55 -5.25 15.19
C SER A 34 7.82 -6.77 15.14
N PRO A 35 7.06 -7.57 14.36
CA PRO A 35 5.90 -7.19 13.56
C PRO A 35 4.66 -6.86 14.41
N SER A 36 3.91 -5.83 14.02
CA SER A 36 2.73 -5.37 14.75
C SER A 36 1.50 -5.13 13.86
N VAL A 37 0.31 -5.45 14.37
CA VAL A 37 -0.97 -5.28 13.68
C VAL A 37 -2.00 -4.59 14.58
N ALA A 38 -2.71 -3.62 14.01
CA ALA A 38 -3.88 -3.02 14.64
C ALA A 38 -5.17 -3.63 14.07
N ILE A 39 -5.98 -4.26 14.92
CA ILE A 39 -7.35 -4.62 14.58
C ILE A 39 -8.24 -3.44 14.94
N VAL A 40 -8.85 -2.80 13.96
CA VAL A 40 -9.76 -1.67 14.14
C VAL A 40 -11.17 -2.09 13.75
N TYR A 41 -12.11 -2.13 14.68
CA TYR A 41 -13.44 -2.66 14.40
C TYR A 41 -14.58 -1.82 14.97
N TYR A 42 -15.78 -2.04 14.43
CA TYR A 42 -17.04 -1.61 15.05
C TYR A 42 -17.91 -2.83 15.33
N SER A 43 -18.59 -2.88 16.48
CA SER A 43 -19.55 -3.94 16.79
C SER A 43 -20.71 -3.39 17.60
N THR A 44 -21.94 -3.51 17.09
CA THR A 44 -23.14 -3.16 17.87
C THR A 44 -23.55 -4.29 18.81
N TYR A 45 -23.61 -5.53 18.30
CA TYR A 45 -24.18 -6.69 19.00
C TYR A 45 -23.16 -7.83 19.25
N GLY A 46 -21.87 -7.52 19.33
CA GLY A 46 -20.83 -8.51 19.70
C GLY A 46 -20.30 -9.40 18.56
N HIS A 47 -21.05 -9.67 17.49
CA HIS A 47 -20.63 -10.57 16.40
C HIS A 47 -19.26 -10.25 15.79
N ILE A 48 -18.98 -8.98 15.48
CA ILE A 48 -17.67 -8.56 14.94
C ILE A 48 -16.55 -8.71 15.99
N LYS A 49 -16.84 -8.46 17.27
CA LYS A 49 -15.87 -8.64 18.35
C LYS A 49 -15.47 -10.10 18.49
N ALA A 50 -16.43 -11.03 18.41
CA ALA A 50 -16.14 -12.45 18.42
C ALA A 50 -15.21 -12.88 17.25
N LEU A 51 -15.43 -12.36 16.04
CA LEU A 51 -14.50 -12.58 14.93
C LEU A 51 -13.13 -11.92 15.18
N ALA A 52 -13.11 -10.70 15.73
CA ALA A 52 -11.88 -9.97 16.02
C ALA A 52 -11.00 -10.69 17.05
N ASP A 53 -11.60 -11.34 18.05
CA ASP A 53 -10.89 -12.11 19.06
C ASP A 53 -10.22 -13.36 18.46
N GLU A 54 -10.91 -14.07 17.56
CA GLU A 54 -10.31 -15.22 16.86
C GLU A 54 -9.23 -14.79 15.86
N ILE A 55 -9.45 -13.68 15.14
CA ILE A 55 -8.43 -13.08 14.27
C ILE A 55 -7.19 -12.71 15.07
N LYS A 56 -7.36 -12.07 16.23
CA LYS A 56 -6.27 -11.74 17.16
C LYS A 56 -5.50 -12.99 17.56
N ALA A 57 -6.20 -14.06 17.97
CA ALA A 57 -5.55 -15.32 18.31
C ALA A 57 -4.77 -15.92 17.13
N GLY A 58 -5.27 -15.76 15.90
CA GLY A 58 -4.57 -16.17 14.68
C GLY A 58 -3.29 -15.36 14.41
N LEU A 59 -3.34 -14.05 14.60
CA LEU A 59 -2.21 -13.14 14.43
C LEU A 59 -1.11 -13.39 15.48
N GLU A 60 -1.49 -13.54 16.74
CA GLU A 60 -0.58 -13.85 17.85
C GLU A 60 0.11 -15.20 17.62
N ALA A 61 -0.62 -16.19 17.11
CA ALA A 61 -0.04 -17.49 16.73
C ALA A 61 0.98 -17.39 15.57
N ALA A 62 0.91 -16.33 14.75
CA ALA A 62 1.88 -16.02 13.71
C ALA A 62 3.07 -15.18 14.22
N GLY A 63 3.16 -14.92 15.54
CA GLY A 63 4.24 -14.16 16.15
C GLY A 63 4.14 -12.64 15.97
N VAL A 64 2.94 -12.13 15.69
CA VAL A 64 2.68 -10.70 15.50
C VAL A 64 2.07 -10.10 16.76
N ASN A 65 2.55 -8.91 17.16
CA ASN A 65 1.96 -8.16 18.27
C ASN A 65 0.65 -7.51 17.83
N VAL A 66 -0.41 -7.64 18.62
CA VAL A 66 -1.75 -7.22 18.22
C VAL A 66 -2.38 -6.29 19.22
N ASP A 67 -2.80 -5.13 18.75
CA ASP A 67 -3.66 -4.22 19.49
C ASP A 67 -5.07 -4.19 18.90
N LEU A 68 -6.07 -4.22 19.78
CA LEU A 68 -7.48 -4.29 19.43
C LEU A 68 -8.17 -2.96 19.77
N PHE A 69 -8.69 -2.30 18.75
CA PHE A 69 -9.34 -0.99 18.83
C PHE A 69 -10.79 -1.05 18.39
N GLN A 70 -11.67 -0.42 19.17
CA GLN A 70 -13.04 -0.15 18.77
C GLN A 70 -13.17 1.31 18.35
N VAL A 71 -13.79 1.55 17.19
CA VAL A 71 -14.10 2.91 16.75
C VAL A 71 -15.18 3.55 17.63
N PRO A 72 -15.17 4.89 17.79
CA PRO A 72 -16.17 5.59 18.57
C PRO A 72 -17.61 5.33 18.11
N GLU A 73 -18.54 5.28 19.07
CA GLU A 73 -19.96 5.15 18.80
C GLU A 73 -20.54 6.49 18.33
N THR A 74 -21.40 6.46 17.31
CA THR A 74 -22.03 7.68 16.74
C THR A 74 -23.49 7.81 17.16
N LEU A 75 -24.09 6.76 17.71
CA LEU A 75 -25.48 6.78 18.17
C LEU A 75 -25.58 7.28 19.63
N PRO A 76 -26.57 8.12 19.96
CA PRO A 76 -26.82 8.51 21.34
C PRO A 76 -27.15 7.31 22.25
N ALA A 77 -26.78 7.41 23.53
CA ALA A 77 -27.00 6.33 24.51
C ALA A 77 -28.47 5.90 24.63
N GLU A 78 -29.41 6.84 24.53
CA GLU A 78 -30.84 6.56 24.53
C GLU A 78 -31.30 5.71 23.34
N VAL A 79 -30.71 5.92 22.16
CA VAL A 79 -30.99 5.14 20.94
C VAL A 79 -30.43 3.73 21.10
N LEU A 80 -29.20 3.59 21.60
CA LEU A 80 -28.60 2.28 21.88
C LEU A 80 -29.44 1.48 22.87
N LYS A 81 -29.93 2.13 23.93
CA LYS A 81 -30.83 1.51 24.90
C LYS A 81 -32.16 1.08 24.26
N ALA A 82 -32.75 1.93 23.41
CA ALA A 82 -33.98 1.58 22.68
C ALA A 82 -33.77 0.41 21.70
N MET A 83 -32.59 0.30 21.11
CA MET A 83 -32.18 -0.81 20.24
C MET A 83 -31.81 -2.09 21.00
N SER A 84 -31.88 -2.07 22.34
CA SER A 84 -31.39 -3.15 23.20
C SER A 84 -29.94 -3.56 22.88
N ALA A 85 -29.11 -2.57 22.50
CA ALA A 85 -27.71 -2.82 22.22
C ALA A 85 -26.97 -3.16 23.52
N PRO A 86 -26.14 -4.22 23.53
CA PRO A 86 -25.34 -4.56 24.70
C PRO A 86 -24.35 -3.43 25.02
N GLU A 87 -23.98 -3.31 26.29
CA GLU A 87 -22.86 -2.45 26.69
C GLU A 87 -21.60 -2.88 25.95
N LYS A 88 -20.78 -1.89 25.60
CA LYS A 88 -19.51 -2.19 24.93
C LYS A 88 -18.57 -2.85 25.94
N PRO A 89 -17.74 -3.81 25.51
CA PRO A 89 -16.78 -4.46 26.40
C PRO A 89 -15.76 -3.46 26.99
N ASP A 90 -15.45 -3.60 28.28
CA ASP A 90 -14.46 -2.79 29.01
C ASP A 90 -12.99 -3.13 28.63
N ASP A 91 -12.76 -4.23 27.89
CA ASP A 91 -11.45 -4.76 27.52
C ASP A 91 -10.89 -4.19 26.20
N VAL A 92 -11.53 -3.17 25.61
CA VAL A 92 -11.18 -2.67 24.28
C VAL A 92 -10.77 -1.20 24.32
N MET A 93 -9.71 -0.87 23.58
CA MET A 93 -9.27 0.50 23.42
C MET A 93 -10.23 1.26 22.52
N LEU A 94 -10.79 2.37 23.01
CA LEU A 94 -11.49 3.31 22.16
C LEU A 94 -10.47 4.07 21.33
N LEU A 95 -10.62 4.02 20.01
CA LEU A 95 -9.75 4.75 19.10
C LEU A 95 -10.12 6.24 19.14
N ASP A 96 -9.47 6.99 20.02
CA ASP A 96 -9.63 8.44 20.06
C ASP A 96 -8.91 9.12 18.89
N TYR A 97 -9.25 10.39 18.66
CA TYR A 97 -8.65 11.18 17.58
C TYR A 97 -7.15 11.40 17.76
N ASP A 98 -6.65 11.40 18.98
CA ASP A 98 -5.23 11.62 19.25
C ASP A 98 -4.40 10.39 18.89
N PHE A 99 -4.98 9.19 19.04
CA PHE A 99 -4.35 7.93 18.69
C PHE A 99 -4.23 7.70 17.18
N LEU A 100 -4.99 8.42 16.34
CA LEU A 100 -4.82 8.35 14.87
C LEU A 100 -3.38 8.59 14.43
N LYS A 101 -2.63 9.42 15.17
CA LYS A 101 -1.22 9.75 14.90
C LYS A 101 -0.27 8.58 15.17
N GLU A 102 -0.73 7.58 15.92
CA GLU A 102 0.04 6.38 16.28
C GLU A 102 -0.23 5.22 15.32
N LEU A 103 -1.32 5.25 14.54
CA LEU A 103 -1.59 4.24 13.51
C LEU A 103 -0.40 3.97 12.57
N PRO A 104 0.38 4.99 12.13
CA PRO A 104 1.55 4.76 11.30
C PRO A 104 2.64 3.86 11.91
N ASN A 105 2.61 3.59 13.22
CA ASN A 105 3.55 2.71 13.89
C ASN A 105 3.26 1.21 13.69
N TYR A 106 2.05 0.83 13.24
CA TYR A 106 1.70 -0.56 12.97
C TYR A 106 2.13 -1.00 11.56
N ASP A 107 2.48 -2.28 11.40
CA ASP A 107 2.93 -2.85 10.13
C ASP A 107 1.75 -3.31 9.25
N GLY A 108 0.63 -3.70 9.88
CA GLY A 108 -0.61 -4.06 9.17
C GLY A 108 -1.88 -3.72 9.94
N PHE A 109 -3.01 -3.77 9.24
CA PHE A 109 -4.33 -3.45 9.80
C PHE A 109 -5.39 -4.47 9.40
N MET A 110 -6.29 -4.76 10.32
CA MET A 110 -7.50 -5.53 10.01
C MET A 110 -8.74 -4.74 10.41
N PHE A 111 -9.63 -4.51 9.45
CA PHE A 111 -10.83 -3.70 9.66
C PHE A 111 -12.09 -4.54 9.77
N GLY A 112 -12.74 -4.49 10.93
CA GLY A 112 -13.94 -5.25 11.25
C GLY A 112 -15.21 -4.41 11.21
N MET A 113 -16.20 -4.78 10.41
CA MET A 113 -17.41 -3.95 10.28
C MET A 113 -18.70 -4.75 10.04
N PRO A 114 -19.79 -4.46 10.75
CA PRO A 114 -21.09 -5.01 10.40
C PRO A 114 -21.61 -4.28 9.14
N THR A 115 -22.30 -5.00 8.28
CA THR A 115 -22.87 -4.42 7.07
C THR A 115 -24.00 -3.45 7.40
N ARG A 116 -24.14 -2.42 6.58
CA ARG A 116 -25.35 -1.62 6.39
C ARG A 116 -25.62 -1.57 4.90
N PHE A 117 -26.49 -2.48 4.45
CA PHE A 117 -26.92 -2.58 3.05
C PHE A 117 -25.76 -2.78 2.05
N GLY A 118 -24.78 -3.63 2.40
CA GLY A 118 -23.62 -3.90 1.55
C GLY A 118 -22.50 -2.87 1.65
N MET A 119 -22.59 -1.94 2.61
CA MET A 119 -21.57 -0.95 2.93
C MET A 119 -21.13 -1.09 4.38
N MET A 120 -20.01 -0.46 4.75
CA MET A 120 -19.58 -0.35 6.14
C MET A 120 -20.58 0.46 6.99
N ALA A 121 -20.65 0.17 8.28
CA ALA A 121 -21.45 0.95 9.22
C ALA A 121 -20.98 2.42 9.32
N GLY A 122 -21.90 3.34 9.62
CA GLY A 122 -21.62 4.77 9.70
C GLY A 122 -20.48 5.12 10.66
N GLN A 123 -20.35 4.39 11.77
CA GLN A 123 -19.27 4.52 12.74
C GLN A 123 -17.90 4.25 12.12
N MET A 124 -17.79 3.17 11.35
CA MET A 124 -16.56 2.83 10.62
C MET A 124 -16.28 3.88 9.53
N LYS A 125 -17.33 4.40 8.88
CA LYS A 125 -17.16 5.46 7.89
C LYS A 125 -16.65 6.77 8.52
N THR A 126 -17.21 7.18 9.66
CA THR A 126 -16.73 8.33 10.44
C THR A 126 -15.27 8.18 10.86
N PHE A 127 -14.85 6.96 11.20
CA PHE A 127 -13.42 6.67 11.43
C PHE A 127 -12.58 6.92 10.18
N PHE A 128 -12.93 6.37 9.01
CA PHE A 128 -12.15 6.64 7.81
C PHE A 128 -12.16 8.14 7.44
N ASP A 129 -13.28 8.84 7.62
CA ASP A 129 -13.38 10.27 7.35
C ASP A 129 -12.47 11.12 8.27
N SER A 130 -12.15 10.64 9.47
CA SER A 130 -11.21 11.33 10.37
C SER A 130 -9.73 11.11 10.01
N THR A 131 -9.40 10.18 9.12
CA THR A 131 -8.02 9.86 8.73
C THR A 131 -7.43 10.74 7.63
N GLY A 132 -8.09 11.87 7.29
CA GLY A 132 -7.67 12.76 6.20
C GLY A 132 -6.22 13.27 6.30
N GLN A 133 -5.70 13.49 7.51
CA GLN A 133 -4.28 13.87 7.69
C GLN A 133 -3.31 12.72 7.38
N LEU A 134 -3.69 11.48 7.70
CA LEU A 134 -2.90 10.29 7.38
C LEU A 134 -2.89 10.04 5.87
N TRP A 135 -4.02 10.29 5.21
CA TRP A 135 -4.13 10.26 3.75
C TRP A 135 -3.22 11.32 3.10
N ALA A 136 -3.31 12.57 3.56
CA ALA A 136 -2.57 13.69 2.99
C ALA A 136 -1.04 13.55 3.16
N SER A 137 -0.59 12.86 4.21
CA SER A 137 0.82 12.57 4.47
C SER A 137 1.31 11.25 3.87
N GLY A 138 0.41 10.40 3.36
CA GLY A 138 0.75 9.05 2.90
C GLY A 138 1.19 8.10 4.01
N ALA A 139 0.82 8.37 5.26
CA ALA A 139 1.35 7.66 6.42
C ALA A 139 0.98 6.17 6.46
N LEU A 140 -0.07 5.77 5.73
CA LEU A 140 -0.53 4.38 5.62
C LEU A 140 -0.16 3.73 4.27
N ALA A 141 0.47 4.47 3.34
CA ALA A 141 0.81 3.93 2.03
C ALA A 141 1.81 2.78 2.15
N GLY A 142 1.56 1.69 1.41
CA GLY A 142 2.36 0.47 1.43
C GLY A 142 2.10 -0.47 2.62
N LYS A 143 1.30 -0.06 3.61
CA LYS A 143 0.95 -0.94 4.74
C LYS A 143 -0.06 -2.00 4.30
N LEU A 144 0.00 -3.16 4.93
CA LEU A 144 -0.91 -4.28 4.63
C LEU A 144 -2.26 -4.04 5.32
N ALA A 145 -3.36 -4.37 4.64
CA ALA A 145 -4.70 -4.26 5.18
C ALA A 145 -5.59 -5.43 4.78
N ALA A 146 -6.44 -5.89 5.69
CA ALA A 146 -7.49 -6.87 5.42
C ALA A 146 -8.82 -6.45 6.07
N THR A 147 -9.91 -7.10 5.68
CA THR A 147 -11.26 -6.80 6.19
C THR A 147 -11.98 -8.06 6.66
N PHE A 148 -12.89 -7.91 7.61
CA PHE A 148 -13.81 -8.95 8.08
C PHE A 148 -15.18 -8.36 8.42
N VAL A 149 -16.26 -9.09 8.16
CA VAL A 149 -17.62 -8.52 8.18
C VAL A 149 -18.66 -9.38 8.89
N SER A 150 -19.79 -8.77 9.22
CA SER A 150 -20.96 -9.46 9.77
C SER A 150 -22.21 -9.00 9.03
N THR A 151 -23.10 -9.93 8.73
CA THR A 151 -24.33 -9.66 7.98
C THR A 151 -25.54 -10.30 8.65
N GLY A 152 -26.74 -9.76 8.40
CA GLY A 152 -27.97 -10.34 8.95
C GLY A 152 -28.34 -11.65 8.26
N THR A 153 -28.31 -11.67 6.93
CA THR A 153 -28.79 -12.80 6.11
C THR A 153 -27.76 -13.23 5.07
N GLN A 154 -27.93 -14.45 4.55
CA GLN A 154 -27.11 -14.97 3.45
C GLN A 154 -27.17 -14.03 2.26
N GLN A 155 -26.02 -13.77 1.63
CA GLN A 155 -25.88 -12.88 0.47
C GLN A 155 -26.32 -11.42 0.73
N GLY A 156 -26.70 -11.06 1.96
CA GLY A 156 -27.14 -9.72 2.36
C GLY A 156 -26.00 -8.71 2.52
N GLY A 157 -25.06 -8.72 1.57
CA GLY A 157 -23.92 -7.80 1.52
C GLY A 157 -22.62 -8.33 2.12
N GLN A 158 -22.45 -9.65 2.23
CA GLN A 158 -21.20 -10.23 2.75
C GLN A 158 -20.01 -9.80 1.90
N GLU A 159 -20.03 -10.07 0.60
CA GLU A 159 -18.94 -9.70 -0.30
C GLU A 159 -18.91 -8.21 -0.62
N THR A 160 -20.07 -7.59 -0.84
CA THR A 160 -20.12 -6.18 -1.23
C THR A 160 -19.61 -5.25 -0.12
N THR A 161 -19.78 -5.61 1.15
CA THR A 161 -19.21 -4.84 2.26
C THR A 161 -17.68 -4.89 2.25
N HIS A 162 -17.07 -6.05 1.98
CA HIS A 162 -15.62 -6.14 1.80
C HIS A 162 -15.18 -5.30 0.59
N PHE A 163 -15.80 -5.54 -0.56
CA PHE A 163 -15.46 -4.90 -1.83
C PHE A 163 -15.49 -3.37 -1.75
N THR A 164 -16.53 -2.82 -1.14
CA THR A 164 -16.68 -1.37 -0.99
C THR A 164 -15.73 -0.81 0.06
N ALA A 165 -15.37 -1.57 1.09
CA ALA A 165 -14.37 -1.16 2.08
C ALA A 165 -12.95 -1.09 1.49
N VAL A 166 -12.60 -1.97 0.53
CA VAL A 166 -11.29 -1.94 -0.16
C VAL A 166 -11.03 -0.58 -0.81
N THR A 167 -12.07 0.12 -1.27
CA THR A 167 -11.92 1.47 -1.85
C THR A 167 -11.24 2.44 -0.89
N GLN A 168 -11.55 2.39 0.41
CA GLN A 168 -10.92 3.27 1.40
C GLN A 168 -9.43 2.91 1.57
N LEU A 169 -9.12 1.62 1.58
CA LEU A 169 -7.74 1.13 1.69
C LEU A 169 -6.89 1.59 0.50
N VAL A 170 -7.44 1.50 -0.71
CA VAL A 170 -6.80 1.92 -1.96
C VAL A 170 -6.52 3.42 -1.98
N HIS A 171 -7.44 4.25 -1.47
CA HIS A 171 -7.23 5.69 -1.35
C HIS A 171 -6.06 6.04 -0.41
N HIS A 172 -5.86 5.25 0.65
CA HIS A 172 -4.69 5.37 1.54
C HIS A 172 -3.41 4.74 0.97
N GLY A 173 -3.48 4.07 -0.19
CA GLY A 173 -2.36 3.36 -0.79
C GLY A 173 -1.96 2.09 -0.03
N MET A 174 -2.87 1.51 0.75
CA MET A 174 -2.64 0.27 1.50
C MET A 174 -2.77 -0.93 0.58
N ALA A 175 -1.89 -1.93 0.73
CA ALA A 175 -1.98 -3.16 -0.02
C ALA A 175 -3.03 -4.09 0.63
N TYR A 176 -4.01 -4.53 -0.15
CA TYR A 176 -5.11 -5.35 0.33
C TYR A 176 -4.73 -6.83 0.29
N VAL A 177 -4.77 -7.49 1.44
CA VAL A 177 -4.50 -8.91 1.62
C VAL A 177 -5.85 -9.65 1.74
N PRO A 178 -6.33 -10.30 0.68
CA PRO A 178 -7.53 -11.12 0.75
C PRO A 178 -7.26 -12.42 1.51
N LEU A 179 -8.33 -13.09 1.92
CA LEU A 179 -8.22 -14.43 2.48
C LEU A 179 -7.94 -15.48 1.38
N GLY A 180 -8.56 -15.31 0.21
CA GLY A 180 -8.55 -16.31 -0.87
C GLY A 180 -9.26 -17.60 -0.48
N TYR A 181 -9.48 -18.48 -1.46
CA TYR A 181 -10.16 -19.76 -1.21
C TYR A 181 -9.26 -20.78 -0.50
N GLN A 182 -7.97 -20.81 -0.86
CA GLN A 182 -7.03 -21.81 -0.34
C GLN A 182 -6.75 -21.62 1.14
N ALA A 183 -6.55 -20.36 1.55
CA ALA A 183 -6.30 -20.04 2.94
C ALA A 183 -7.59 -20.13 3.77
N GLY A 184 -8.78 -19.87 3.19
CA GLY A 184 -10.07 -20.13 3.83
C GLY A 184 -10.37 -21.61 4.12
N GLY A 185 -9.69 -22.52 3.41
CA GLY A 185 -9.77 -23.97 3.62
C GLY A 185 -11.12 -24.58 3.22
N GLU A 186 -11.31 -25.87 3.52
CA GLU A 186 -12.54 -26.62 3.21
C GLU A 186 -13.80 -25.96 3.78
N GLY A 187 -13.67 -25.19 4.86
CA GLY A 187 -14.79 -24.47 5.48
C GLY A 187 -15.46 -23.45 4.57
N GLN A 188 -14.78 -22.90 3.56
CA GLN A 188 -15.41 -22.00 2.57
C GLN A 188 -16.21 -22.74 1.49
N PHE A 189 -15.91 -24.02 1.27
CA PHE A 189 -16.57 -24.87 0.27
C PHE A 189 -17.63 -25.77 0.88
N ASP A 190 -17.80 -25.73 2.20
CA ASP A 190 -18.68 -26.62 2.92
C ASP A 190 -20.14 -26.21 2.80
N LEU A 191 -20.90 -27.01 2.06
CA LEU A 191 -22.33 -26.79 1.82
C LEU A 191 -23.23 -27.51 2.85
N SER A 192 -22.66 -28.12 3.90
CA SER A 192 -23.43 -28.90 4.89
C SER A 192 -24.19 -28.01 5.88
N GLU A 193 -23.77 -26.77 6.08
CA GLU A 193 -24.43 -25.81 6.97
C GLU A 193 -24.31 -24.38 6.43
N ILE A 194 -25.20 -23.50 6.91
CA ILE A 194 -25.14 -22.08 6.55
C ILE A 194 -23.98 -21.41 7.29
N HIS A 195 -23.07 -20.80 6.53
CA HIS A 195 -21.92 -20.08 7.06
C HIS A 195 -21.67 -18.76 6.32
N GLY A 196 -20.97 -17.83 6.99
CA GLY A 196 -20.24 -16.74 6.37
C GLY A 196 -18.81 -17.15 6.03
N GLY A 197 -18.05 -16.21 5.47
CA GLY A 197 -16.72 -16.39 4.93
C GLY A 197 -16.74 -16.33 3.41
N SER A 198 -15.83 -15.54 2.84
CA SER A 198 -15.66 -15.39 1.40
C SER A 198 -14.16 -15.27 1.08
N PRO A 199 -13.73 -15.37 -0.19
CA PRO A 199 -12.34 -15.12 -0.54
C PRO A 199 -11.87 -13.70 -0.18
N TRP A 200 -12.77 -12.73 -0.02
CA TRP A 200 -12.43 -11.38 0.45
C TRP A 200 -11.96 -11.35 1.91
N GLY A 201 -12.51 -12.22 2.75
CA GLY A 201 -12.24 -12.23 4.19
C GLY A 201 -13.26 -13.04 4.97
N ALA A 202 -12.97 -13.21 6.26
CA ALA A 202 -13.88 -13.88 7.18
C ALA A 202 -15.17 -13.08 7.34
N SER A 203 -16.29 -13.79 7.44
CA SER A 203 -17.56 -13.17 7.77
C SER A 203 -18.44 -14.08 8.60
N THR A 204 -19.43 -13.49 9.27
CA THR A 204 -20.42 -14.23 10.06
C THR A 204 -21.84 -13.76 9.78
N LEU A 205 -22.80 -14.67 9.96
CA LEU A 205 -24.23 -14.41 9.88
C LEU A 205 -24.83 -14.23 11.28
N ALA A 206 -25.36 -13.03 11.55
CA ALA A 206 -26.01 -12.70 12.82
C ALA A 206 -27.47 -13.21 12.88
N GLY A 207 -28.06 -13.62 11.76
CA GLY A 207 -29.49 -13.88 11.66
C GLY A 207 -30.29 -12.58 11.52
N ALA A 208 -31.55 -12.70 11.09
CA ALA A 208 -32.41 -11.54 10.84
C ALA A 208 -32.72 -10.74 12.12
N ASP A 209 -32.71 -11.41 13.27
CA ASP A 209 -32.97 -10.86 14.60
C ASP A 209 -31.69 -10.63 15.43
N GLY A 210 -30.51 -10.97 14.89
CA GLY A 210 -29.23 -10.87 15.59
C GLY A 210 -28.98 -11.96 16.65
N SER A 211 -29.79 -13.03 16.69
CA SER A 211 -29.66 -14.09 17.69
C SER A 211 -28.57 -15.12 17.37
N ARG A 212 -28.21 -15.30 16.09
CA ARG A 212 -27.24 -16.31 15.66
C ARG A 212 -25.83 -15.86 15.99
N GLN A 213 -25.17 -16.57 16.89
CA GLN A 213 -23.75 -16.38 17.18
C GLN A 213 -22.87 -16.96 16.06
N PRO A 214 -21.63 -16.47 15.91
CA PRO A 214 -20.69 -17.05 14.97
C PRO A 214 -20.52 -18.56 15.19
N SER A 215 -20.68 -19.33 14.12
CA SER A 215 -20.48 -20.78 14.16
C SER A 215 -19.01 -21.13 14.37
N ALA A 216 -18.73 -22.36 14.83
CA ALA A 216 -17.36 -22.85 14.98
C ALA A 216 -16.57 -22.76 13.66
N LYS A 217 -17.24 -22.97 12.52
CA LYS A 217 -16.66 -22.84 11.18
C LYS A 217 -16.26 -21.39 10.86
N GLU A 218 -17.16 -20.43 11.08
CA GLU A 218 -16.87 -19.01 10.85
C GLU A 218 -15.72 -18.52 11.74
N LEU A 219 -15.68 -18.95 13.00
CA LEU A 219 -14.59 -18.65 13.95
C LEU A 219 -13.26 -19.28 13.49
N ALA A 220 -13.27 -20.51 13.00
CA ALA A 220 -12.09 -21.16 12.44
C ALA A 220 -11.55 -20.43 11.20
N ILE A 221 -12.44 -19.98 10.30
CA ILE A 221 -12.08 -19.16 9.13
C ILE A 221 -11.45 -17.83 9.58
N ALA A 222 -12.03 -17.17 10.58
CA ALA A 222 -11.52 -15.91 11.14
C ALA A 222 -10.11 -16.08 11.74
N LYS A 223 -9.91 -17.12 12.54
CA LYS A 223 -8.59 -17.46 13.08
C LYS A 223 -7.58 -17.74 11.98
N LYS A 224 -7.98 -18.46 10.94
CA LYS A 224 -7.12 -18.77 9.80
C LYS A 224 -6.75 -17.51 9.00
N GLN A 225 -7.69 -16.57 8.83
CA GLN A 225 -7.38 -15.26 8.24
C GLN A 225 -6.32 -14.52 9.07
N GLY A 226 -6.44 -14.51 10.40
CA GLY A 226 -5.44 -13.93 11.29
C GLY A 226 -4.05 -14.54 11.09
N GLN A 227 -3.96 -15.87 10.98
CA GLN A 227 -2.68 -16.56 10.73
C GLN A 227 -2.04 -16.17 9.39
N VAL A 228 -2.85 -16.15 8.32
CA VAL A 228 -2.38 -15.84 6.95
C VAL A 228 -1.95 -14.39 6.84
N PHE A 229 -2.74 -13.46 7.39
CA PHE A 229 -2.39 -12.05 7.43
C PHE A 229 -1.14 -11.81 8.29
N GLY A 230 -1.07 -12.43 9.47
CA GLY A 230 0.08 -12.31 10.37
C GLY A 230 1.37 -12.82 9.76
N ALA A 231 1.33 -13.97 9.07
CA ALA A 231 2.49 -14.50 8.34
C ALA A 231 2.95 -13.54 7.23
N THR A 232 2.01 -12.95 6.49
CA THR A 232 2.31 -11.95 5.45
C THR A 232 2.97 -10.70 6.06
N VAL A 233 2.45 -10.20 7.19
CA VAL A 233 3.04 -9.04 7.90
C VAL A 233 4.43 -9.36 8.42
N ALA A 234 4.62 -10.50 9.08
CA ALA A 234 5.92 -10.94 9.58
C ALA A 234 6.96 -11.11 8.45
N GLN A 235 6.52 -11.60 7.28
CA GLN A 235 7.38 -11.69 6.10
C GLN A 235 7.75 -10.29 5.58
N SER A 236 6.80 -9.35 5.55
CA SER A 236 7.03 -7.99 5.06
C SER A 236 8.02 -7.18 5.91
N THR A 237 8.17 -7.50 7.20
CA THR A 237 9.12 -6.83 8.11
C THR A 237 10.47 -7.56 8.20
N SER A 238 10.56 -8.77 7.66
CA SER A 238 11.79 -9.56 7.65
C SER A 238 12.84 -9.00 6.67
N THR A 239 14.12 -9.26 6.95
CA THR A 239 15.19 -8.86 6.00
C THR A 239 15.05 -9.69 4.73
N PRO A 240 14.89 -9.08 3.54
CA PRO A 240 14.76 -9.83 2.31
C PRO A 240 16.03 -10.64 2.07
N ALA A 241 15.88 -11.91 1.66
CA ALA A 241 17.00 -12.64 1.08
C ALA A 241 17.48 -11.91 -0.19
N GLU A 242 18.79 -11.77 -0.37
CA GLU A 242 19.38 -11.23 -1.60
C GLU A 242 19.10 -12.19 -2.76
N ARG A 243 17.93 -12.04 -3.38
CA ARG A 243 17.59 -12.68 -4.65
C ARG A 243 17.02 -11.66 -5.62
N GLU A 244 17.26 -11.92 -6.90
CA GLU A 244 16.67 -11.15 -7.97
C GLU A 244 15.14 -11.32 -7.94
N LEU A 245 14.41 -10.20 -7.86
CA LEU A 245 12.95 -10.20 -7.89
C LEU A 245 12.48 -10.32 -9.34
N LYS A 246 11.51 -11.20 -9.58
CA LYS A 246 10.94 -11.40 -10.91
C LYS A 246 9.48 -10.98 -10.94
N VAL A 247 9.13 -10.10 -11.87
CA VAL A 247 7.77 -9.64 -12.10
C VAL A 247 7.31 -10.01 -13.51
N CYS A 248 6.07 -10.46 -13.63
CA CYS A 248 5.43 -10.71 -14.90
C CYS A 248 4.40 -9.61 -15.19
N ILE A 249 4.38 -9.09 -16.42
CA ILE A 249 3.29 -8.24 -16.91
C ILE A 249 2.51 -9.02 -17.96
N VAL A 250 1.27 -9.39 -17.65
CA VAL A 250 0.33 -9.97 -18.62
C VAL A 250 -0.63 -8.89 -19.07
N TYR A 251 -0.71 -8.62 -20.37
CA TYR A 251 -1.56 -7.57 -20.89
C TYR A 251 -2.30 -7.99 -22.16
N TYR A 252 -3.42 -7.32 -22.45
CA TYR A 252 -4.03 -7.35 -23.77
C TYR A 252 -4.01 -5.95 -24.38
N SER A 253 -3.60 -5.83 -25.64
CA SER A 253 -3.63 -4.56 -26.36
C SER A 253 -4.18 -4.75 -27.76
N LEU A 254 -5.36 -4.19 -28.03
CA LEU A 254 -5.93 -4.19 -29.38
C LEU A 254 -5.32 -3.07 -30.23
N TYR A 255 -5.24 -1.85 -29.67
CA TYR A 255 -4.78 -0.64 -30.37
C TYR A 255 -3.45 -0.08 -29.83
N GLY A 256 -2.65 -0.87 -29.12
CA GLY A 256 -1.31 -0.50 -28.66
C GLY A 256 -1.23 0.37 -27.39
N HIS A 257 -2.30 1.04 -26.95
CA HIS A 257 -2.28 1.92 -25.77
C HIS A 257 -1.84 1.22 -24.47
N VAL A 258 -2.41 0.03 -24.19
CA VAL A 258 -2.01 -0.77 -23.02
C VAL A 258 -0.55 -1.21 -23.12
N LYS A 259 -0.05 -1.52 -24.32
CA LYS A 259 1.36 -1.90 -24.51
C LYS A 259 2.29 -0.74 -24.15
N LYS A 260 1.98 0.48 -24.58
CA LYS A 260 2.78 1.67 -24.20
C LYS A 260 2.88 1.85 -22.68
N LEU A 261 1.77 1.66 -21.97
CA LEU A 261 1.77 1.66 -20.50
C LEU A 261 2.63 0.52 -19.93
N ALA A 262 2.48 -0.69 -20.47
CA ALA A 262 3.23 -1.87 -20.03
C ALA A 262 4.75 -1.67 -20.19
N ASP A 263 5.18 -1.07 -21.30
CA ASP A 263 6.59 -0.79 -21.57
C ASP A 263 7.18 0.23 -20.59
N GLU A 264 6.47 1.32 -20.31
CA GLU A 264 6.93 2.33 -19.36
C GLU A 264 7.00 1.78 -17.92
N ILE A 265 5.99 0.98 -17.52
CA ILE A 265 5.96 0.30 -16.22
C ILE A 265 7.13 -0.70 -16.13
N ALA A 266 7.33 -1.54 -17.14
CA ALA A 266 8.42 -2.52 -17.15
C ALA A 266 9.79 -1.84 -17.12
N ALA A 267 9.98 -0.76 -17.89
CA ALA A 267 11.22 0.01 -17.89
C ALA A 267 11.51 0.57 -16.49
N SER A 268 10.50 1.14 -15.82
CA SER A 268 10.68 1.73 -14.50
C SER A 268 10.94 0.70 -13.39
N MET A 269 10.40 -0.51 -13.49
CA MET A 269 10.75 -1.63 -12.62
C MET A 269 12.19 -2.12 -12.83
N ARG A 270 12.62 -2.20 -14.10
CA ARG A 270 14.01 -2.55 -14.44
C ARG A 270 15.00 -1.51 -13.90
N GLU A 271 14.63 -0.23 -13.86
CA GLU A 271 15.41 0.82 -13.18
C GLU A 271 15.60 0.55 -11.66
N GLU A 272 14.68 -0.19 -11.03
CA GLU A 272 14.76 -0.61 -9.62
C GLU A 272 15.45 -1.99 -9.43
N GLY A 273 15.98 -2.57 -10.52
CA GLY A 273 16.71 -3.84 -10.49
C GLY A 273 15.82 -5.07 -10.33
N VAL A 274 14.60 -5.01 -10.88
CA VAL A 274 13.65 -6.13 -10.97
C VAL A 274 13.66 -6.69 -12.39
N THR A 275 13.73 -8.01 -12.53
CA THR A 275 13.54 -8.67 -13.84
C THR A 275 12.07 -8.58 -14.22
N VAL A 276 11.78 -8.16 -15.46
CA VAL A 276 10.40 -8.04 -15.94
C VAL A 276 10.22 -8.74 -17.26
N ASP A 277 9.30 -9.70 -17.28
CA ASP A 277 8.85 -10.38 -18.49
C ASP A 277 7.46 -9.88 -18.90
N LEU A 278 7.30 -9.56 -20.19
CA LEU A 278 6.03 -9.13 -20.76
C LEU A 278 5.39 -10.29 -21.53
N PHE A 279 4.10 -10.48 -21.34
CA PHE A 279 3.31 -11.44 -22.10
C PHE A 279 2.00 -10.86 -22.57
N GLN A 280 1.59 -11.26 -23.76
CA GLN A 280 0.28 -10.97 -24.32
C GLN A 280 -0.73 -12.03 -23.90
N ALA A 281 -1.94 -11.62 -23.53
CA ALA A 281 -3.06 -12.54 -23.46
C ALA A 281 -3.39 -13.09 -24.87
N PRO A 282 -3.84 -14.36 -24.98
CA PRO A 282 -4.19 -14.95 -26.27
C PRO A 282 -5.24 -14.13 -27.03
N GLU A 283 -5.02 -13.96 -28.34
CA GLU A 283 -6.00 -13.30 -29.21
C GLU A 283 -7.13 -14.27 -29.56
N LEU A 284 -8.38 -13.82 -29.39
CA LEU A 284 -9.58 -14.60 -29.65
C LEU A 284 -10.24 -14.23 -30.99
N LEU A 285 -9.88 -13.07 -31.56
CA LEU A 285 -10.42 -12.60 -32.83
C LEU A 285 -9.58 -13.12 -34.01
N GLY A 286 -10.26 -13.63 -35.05
CA GLY A 286 -9.60 -14.05 -36.28
C GLY A 286 -8.99 -12.88 -37.06
N PRO A 287 -7.96 -13.12 -37.90
CA PRO A 287 -7.26 -12.06 -38.64
C PRO A 287 -8.18 -11.15 -39.47
N GLU A 288 -9.20 -11.72 -40.13
CA GLU A 288 -10.16 -10.96 -40.95
C GLU A 288 -11.01 -9.99 -40.10
N VAL A 289 -11.33 -10.36 -38.85
CA VAL A 289 -12.06 -9.47 -37.92
C VAL A 289 -11.15 -8.34 -37.46
N LEU A 290 -9.90 -8.65 -37.13
CA LEU A 290 -8.91 -7.65 -36.74
C LEU A 290 -8.66 -6.62 -37.85
N GLU A 291 -8.57 -7.09 -39.11
CA GLU A 291 -8.44 -6.22 -40.28
C GLU A 291 -9.66 -5.31 -40.43
N LYS A 292 -10.89 -5.85 -40.36
CA LYS A 292 -12.13 -5.06 -40.40
C LYS A 292 -12.23 -4.03 -39.26
N MET A 293 -11.65 -4.34 -38.11
CA MET A 293 -11.58 -3.45 -36.95
C MET A 293 -10.45 -2.40 -37.03
N GLY A 294 -9.64 -2.43 -38.10
CA GLY A 294 -8.47 -1.56 -38.25
C GLY A 294 -7.43 -1.76 -37.15
N ALA A 295 -7.32 -2.98 -36.61
CA ALA A 295 -6.38 -3.26 -35.54
C ALA A 295 -4.93 -3.22 -36.08
N PRO A 296 -4.01 -2.51 -35.40
CA PRO A 296 -2.59 -2.55 -35.76
C PRO A 296 -2.01 -3.97 -35.55
N PRO A 297 -0.84 -4.26 -36.14
CA PRO A 297 -0.10 -5.48 -35.84
C PRO A 297 0.10 -5.65 -34.33
N LYS A 298 0.00 -6.90 -33.86
CA LYS A 298 0.24 -7.20 -32.46
C LYS A 298 1.72 -6.97 -32.11
N PRO A 299 2.02 -6.58 -30.86
CA PRO A 299 3.37 -6.59 -30.33
C PRO A 299 4.07 -7.95 -30.51
N GLU A 300 5.40 -7.97 -30.46
CA GLU A 300 6.20 -9.18 -30.62
C GLU A 300 6.37 -9.99 -29.31
N ASP A 301 5.86 -9.48 -28.19
CA ASP A 301 5.97 -10.12 -26.88
C ASP A 301 5.31 -11.52 -26.88
N PRO A 302 5.88 -12.49 -26.14
CA PRO A 302 5.36 -13.86 -26.11
C PRO A 302 3.91 -13.93 -25.63
N VAL A 303 3.16 -14.91 -26.12
CA VAL A 303 1.77 -15.13 -25.69
C VAL A 303 1.74 -15.99 -24.43
N MET A 304 0.96 -15.58 -23.43
CA MET A 304 0.65 -16.36 -22.24
C MET A 304 -0.45 -17.38 -22.56
N ASP A 305 -0.07 -18.47 -23.23
CA ASP A 305 -0.97 -19.57 -23.55
C ASP A 305 -1.21 -20.51 -22.36
N TYR A 306 -2.03 -21.55 -22.57
CA TYR A 306 -2.36 -22.54 -21.54
C TYR A 306 -1.14 -23.32 -21.03
N ALA A 307 -0.08 -23.47 -21.82
CA ALA A 307 1.13 -24.17 -21.41
C ALA A 307 2.07 -23.25 -20.62
N ALA A 308 2.07 -21.95 -20.93
CA ALA A 308 2.87 -20.95 -20.25
C ALA A 308 2.25 -20.46 -18.94
N VAL A 309 0.93 -20.59 -18.75
CA VAL A 309 0.22 -20.04 -17.58
C VAL A 309 0.81 -20.54 -16.25
N SER A 310 1.29 -21.79 -16.19
CA SER A 310 1.90 -22.36 -14.98
C SER A 310 3.14 -21.59 -14.51
N LYS A 311 3.84 -20.92 -15.42
CA LYS A 311 5.03 -20.09 -15.11
C LYS A 311 4.70 -18.90 -14.22
N LEU A 312 3.44 -18.46 -14.15
CA LEU A 312 3.01 -17.40 -13.23
C LEU A 312 3.38 -17.72 -11.77
N ALA A 313 3.47 -19.00 -11.40
CA ALA A 313 3.90 -19.45 -10.08
C ALA A 313 5.36 -19.07 -9.75
N GLU A 314 6.21 -18.85 -10.76
CA GLU A 314 7.65 -18.57 -10.60
C GLU A 314 7.93 -17.09 -10.31
N TYR A 315 6.98 -16.19 -10.59
CA TYR A 315 7.14 -14.75 -10.41
C TYR A 315 6.77 -14.31 -8.99
N ASP A 316 7.44 -13.30 -8.45
CA ASP A 316 7.15 -12.74 -7.13
C ASP A 316 5.96 -11.77 -7.17
N GLY A 317 5.71 -11.14 -8.32
CA GLY A 317 4.57 -10.27 -8.55
C GLY A 317 4.07 -10.28 -9.99
N ILE A 318 2.79 -9.95 -10.18
CA ILE A 318 2.12 -9.98 -11.48
C ILE A 318 1.35 -8.67 -11.70
N MET A 319 1.54 -8.01 -12.83
CA MET A 319 0.71 -6.88 -13.24
C MET A 319 -0.17 -7.22 -14.43
N PHE A 320 -1.40 -6.70 -14.40
CA PHE A 320 -2.39 -6.93 -15.46
C PHE A 320 -2.71 -5.65 -16.24
N GLY A 321 -2.43 -5.67 -17.55
CA GLY A 321 -2.76 -4.59 -18.47
C GLY A 321 -4.11 -4.81 -19.14
N LEU A 322 -5.08 -3.95 -18.86
CA LEU A 322 -6.49 -4.18 -19.15
C LEU A 322 -7.08 -3.09 -20.06
N PRO A 323 -7.43 -3.40 -21.31
CA PRO A 323 -8.27 -2.49 -22.09
C PRO A 323 -9.72 -2.67 -21.64
N THR A 324 -10.37 -1.57 -21.26
CA THR A 324 -11.74 -1.62 -20.73
C THR A 324 -12.74 -2.10 -21.78
N ARG A 325 -13.73 -2.85 -21.33
CA ARG A 325 -15.00 -3.09 -22.02
C ARG A 325 -16.11 -2.79 -21.02
N PHE A 326 -16.65 -1.57 -21.09
CA PHE A 326 -17.73 -1.09 -20.22
C PHE A 326 -17.43 -1.23 -18.72
N GLY A 327 -16.19 -0.93 -18.30
CA GLY A 327 -15.79 -1.05 -16.90
C GLY A 327 -15.45 -2.49 -16.46
N SER A 328 -15.24 -3.40 -17.40
CA SER A 328 -14.80 -4.78 -17.16
C SER A 328 -13.60 -5.14 -18.05
N ALA A 329 -12.93 -6.24 -17.72
CA ALA A 329 -11.87 -6.79 -18.55
C ALA A 329 -12.39 -7.22 -19.94
N SER A 330 -11.55 -7.08 -20.97
CA SER A 330 -11.82 -7.63 -22.31
C SER A 330 -12.01 -9.15 -22.29
N ALA A 331 -12.68 -9.70 -23.31
CA ALA A 331 -12.88 -11.15 -23.45
C ALA A 331 -11.57 -11.94 -23.43
N GLN A 332 -10.51 -11.42 -24.06
CA GLN A 332 -9.17 -12.02 -24.09
C GLN A 332 -8.57 -12.11 -22.69
N MET A 333 -8.62 -11.02 -21.92
CA MET A 333 -8.17 -11.03 -20.53
C MET A 333 -9.01 -11.95 -19.65
N LYS A 334 -10.33 -12.02 -19.88
CA LYS A 334 -11.19 -12.95 -19.15
C LYS A 334 -10.84 -14.41 -19.47
N SER A 335 -10.65 -14.75 -20.74
CA SER A 335 -10.20 -16.08 -21.16
C SER A 335 -8.83 -16.44 -20.56
N PHE A 336 -7.93 -15.46 -20.43
CA PHE A 336 -6.67 -15.66 -19.71
C PHE A 336 -6.90 -15.98 -18.23
N PHE A 337 -7.75 -15.23 -17.52
CA PHE A 337 -8.06 -15.58 -16.12
C PHE A 337 -8.73 -16.95 -16.01
N ASP A 338 -9.59 -17.33 -16.95
CA ASP A 338 -10.24 -18.64 -16.96
C ASP A 338 -9.23 -19.80 -17.16
N SER A 339 -8.11 -19.55 -17.84
CA SER A 339 -7.04 -20.55 -17.99
C SER A 339 -6.21 -20.78 -16.73
N THR A 340 -6.34 -19.91 -15.72
CA THR A 340 -5.58 -20.01 -14.45
C THR A 340 -6.19 -20.98 -13.42
N GLY A 341 -7.23 -21.75 -13.78
CA GLY A 341 -7.95 -22.61 -12.84
C GLY A 341 -7.08 -23.62 -12.07
N ALA A 342 -6.05 -24.19 -12.71
CA ALA A 342 -5.13 -25.09 -12.03
C ALA A 342 -4.28 -24.38 -10.95
N LEU A 343 -3.87 -23.13 -11.20
CA LEU A 343 -3.11 -22.33 -10.24
C LEU A 343 -3.99 -21.89 -9.05
N TRP A 344 -5.27 -21.64 -9.32
CA TRP A 344 -6.26 -21.39 -8.27
C TRP A 344 -6.42 -22.61 -7.37
N GLN A 345 -6.56 -23.79 -7.98
CA GLN A 345 -6.73 -25.05 -7.26
C GLN A 345 -5.49 -25.44 -6.45
N SER A 346 -4.29 -25.10 -6.92
CA SER A 346 -3.05 -25.36 -6.19
C SER A 346 -2.66 -24.25 -5.20
N GLY A 347 -3.34 -23.09 -5.24
CA GLY A 347 -2.97 -21.91 -4.46
C GLY A 347 -1.63 -21.30 -4.84
N ALA A 348 -1.12 -21.56 -6.04
CA ALA A 348 0.21 -21.16 -6.45
C ALA A 348 0.40 -19.63 -6.53
N LEU A 349 -0.70 -18.87 -6.63
CA LEU A 349 -0.67 -17.41 -6.67
C LEU A 349 -1.00 -16.76 -5.31
N ALA A 350 -1.38 -17.53 -4.30
CA ALA A 350 -1.74 -16.99 -3.00
C ALA A 350 -0.54 -16.26 -2.36
N GLY A 351 -0.75 -15.05 -1.86
CA GLY A 351 0.29 -14.21 -1.26
C GLY A 351 1.21 -13.48 -2.25
N LYS A 352 1.12 -13.76 -3.56
CA LYS A 352 1.89 -12.99 -4.56
C LYS A 352 1.34 -11.58 -4.72
N LEU A 353 2.22 -10.63 -5.03
CA LEU A 353 1.81 -9.25 -5.30
C LEU A 353 1.10 -9.16 -6.65
N ALA A 354 0.01 -8.41 -6.71
CA ALA A 354 -0.73 -8.16 -7.93
C ALA A 354 -1.12 -6.69 -8.07
N ALA A 355 -1.07 -6.15 -9.27
CA ALA A 355 -1.58 -4.82 -9.58
C ALA A 355 -2.17 -4.77 -10.99
N SER A 356 -2.79 -3.65 -11.36
CA SER A 356 -3.33 -3.48 -12.71
C SER A 356 -3.17 -2.05 -13.23
N PHE A 357 -3.21 -1.91 -14.55
CA PHE A 357 -3.23 -0.64 -15.27
C PHE A 357 -4.21 -0.76 -16.45
N VAL A 358 -4.87 0.35 -16.80
CA VAL A 358 -6.05 0.31 -17.68
C VAL A 358 -5.92 1.26 -18.87
N SER A 359 -6.50 0.87 -20.00
CA SER A 359 -6.79 1.81 -21.09
C SER A 359 -8.30 1.93 -21.30
N THR A 360 -8.81 3.16 -21.36
CA THR A 360 -10.22 3.45 -21.61
C THR A 360 -10.47 4.08 -22.97
N GLY A 361 -11.70 3.99 -23.48
CA GLY A 361 -12.08 4.71 -24.71
C GLY A 361 -12.26 6.19 -24.43
N THR A 362 -13.09 6.52 -23.44
CA THR A 362 -13.40 7.89 -23.04
C THR A 362 -12.90 8.19 -21.63
N LEU A 363 -12.88 9.48 -21.28
CA LEU A 363 -12.61 9.93 -19.91
C LEU A 363 -13.61 9.29 -18.93
N ASN A 364 -13.14 8.82 -17.79
CA ASN A 364 -13.89 8.17 -16.72
C ASN A 364 -14.63 6.86 -17.10
N GLY A 365 -14.83 6.59 -18.39
CA GLY A 365 -15.51 5.40 -18.90
C GLY A 365 -14.73 4.13 -18.60
N GLY A 366 -14.93 3.58 -17.41
CA GLY A 366 -14.29 2.34 -16.97
C GLY A 366 -12.94 2.52 -16.28
N GLN A 367 -12.49 3.75 -15.98
CA GLN A 367 -11.12 3.96 -15.44
C GLN A 367 -10.95 3.28 -14.09
N GLU A 368 -11.86 3.49 -13.14
CA GLU A 368 -11.80 2.81 -11.83
C GLU A 368 -12.49 1.45 -11.87
N SER A 369 -13.66 1.36 -12.48
CA SER A 369 -14.47 0.14 -12.43
C SER A 369 -13.80 -1.06 -13.08
N THR A 370 -12.94 -0.87 -14.09
CA THR A 370 -12.18 -1.99 -14.70
C THR A 370 -11.18 -2.61 -13.69
N HIS A 371 -10.51 -1.79 -12.87
CA HIS A 371 -9.67 -2.28 -11.79
C HIS A 371 -10.50 -3.06 -10.77
N MET A 372 -11.60 -2.44 -10.31
CA MET A 372 -12.46 -3.00 -9.28
C MET A 372 -13.08 -4.33 -9.70
N THR A 373 -13.65 -4.42 -10.90
CA THR A 373 -14.26 -5.66 -11.40
C THR A 373 -13.23 -6.76 -11.63
N THR A 374 -12.00 -6.40 -12.02
CA THR A 374 -10.92 -7.39 -12.23
C THR A 374 -10.29 -7.87 -10.93
N LEU A 375 -10.30 -7.04 -9.87
CA LEU A 375 -9.81 -7.38 -8.52
C LEU A 375 -10.42 -8.68 -8.00
N THR A 376 -11.69 -8.97 -8.34
CA THR A 376 -12.38 -10.22 -8.00
C THR A 376 -11.54 -11.48 -8.35
N ASN A 377 -10.97 -11.52 -9.56
CA ASN A 377 -10.13 -12.64 -10.00
C ASN A 377 -8.86 -12.75 -9.14
N MET A 378 -8.27 -11.61 -8.76
CA MET A 378 -7.07 -11.59 -7.93
C MET A 378 -7.36 -12.08 -6.50
N VAL A 379 -8.49 -11.66 -5.95
CA VAL A 379 -8.95 -12.04 -4.61
C VAL A 379 -9.27 -13.53 -4.53
N HIS A 380 -9.88 -14.11 -5.57
CA HIS A 380 -10.15 -15.55 -5.61
C HIS A 380 -8.86 -16.38 -5.55
N HIS A 381 -7.78 -15.90 -6.19
CA HIS A 381 -6.45 -16.50 -6.14
C HIS A 381 -5.69 -16.23 -4.83
N GLY A 382 -6.19 -15.34 -3.97
CA GLY A 382 -5.48 -14.92 -2.75
C GLY A 382 -4.27 -14.00 -3.02
N MET A 383 -4.24 -13.32 -4.17
CA MET A 383 -3.16 -12.38 -4.49
C MET A 383 -3.31 -11.07 -3.71
N ILE A 384 -2.20 -10.50 -3.24
CA ILE A 384 -2.16 -9.23 -2.52
C ILE A 384 -2.25 -8.09 -3.52
N TYR A 385 -3.33 -7.30 -3.45
CA TYR A 385 -3.52 -6.18 -4.36
C TYR A 385 -2.71 -4.96 -3.91
N VAL A 386 -1.79 -4.51 -4.75
CA VAL A 386 -0.98 -3.32 -4.53
C VAL A 386 -1.56 -2.16 -5.36
N PRO A 387 -2.28 -1.21 -4.73
CA PRO A 387 -2.77 -0.04 -5.44
C PRO A 387 -1.63 0.92 -5.78
N LEU A 388 -1.90 1.85 -6.69
CA LEU A 388 -1.02 3.00 -6.88
C LEU A 388 -1.14 3.95 -5.67
N GLY A 389 -2.37 4.30 -5.27
CA GLY A 389 -2.66 5.33 -4.28
C GLY A 389 -2.33 6.74 -4.79
N TYR A 390 -2.86 7.76 -4.11
CA TYR A 390 -2.70 9.16 -4.54
C TYR A 390 -1.28 9.69 -4.38
N GLN A 391 -0.59 9.29 -3.30
CA GLN A 391 0.75 9.79 -2.98
C GLN A 391 1.79 9.36 -4.00
N ALA A 392 1.71 8.11 -4.45
CA ALA A 392 2.62 7.60 -5.46
C ALA A 392 2.25 8.03 -6.87
N GLY A 393 0.96 8.20 -7.18
CA GLY A 393 0.52 8.88 -8.40
C GLY A 393 1.06 10.31 -8.46
N GLY A 394 1.12 10.97 -7.30
CA GLY A 394 1.54 12.35 -7.06
C GLY A 394 0.74 13.35 -7.87
N ASP A 395 1.27 14.57 -8.02
CA ASP A 395 0.50 15.74 -8.49
C ASP A 395 -0.23 15.53 -9.82
N GLY A 396 0.29 14.65 -10.69
CA GLY A 396 -0.35 14.31 -11.96
C GLY A 396 -1.74 13.67 -11.84
N GLN A 397 -2.13 13.09 -10.70
CA GLN A 397 -3.51 12.60 -10.49
C GLN A 397 -4.49 13.69 -10.02
N PHE A 398 -3.96 14.82 -9.58
CA PHE A 398 -4.72 15.99 -9.13
C PHE A 398 -4.63 17.13 -10.14
N ASP A 399 -4.00 16.89 -11.28
CA ASP A 399 -3.79 17.90 -12.29
C ASP A 399 -5.12 18.22 -13.00
N MET A 400 -5.40 19.51 -13.14
CA MET A 400 -6.63 20.02 -13.75
C MET A 400 -6.36 20.79 -15.04
N THR A 401 -5.12 20.74 -15.55
CA THR A 401 -4.65 21.47 -16.74
C THR A 401 -4.83 20.68 -18.03
N GLU A 402 -4.77 19.35 -17.95
CA GLU A 402 -5.09 18.46 -19.07
C GLU A 402 -6.02 17.32 -18.63
N ILE A 403 -6.76 16.76 -19.59
CA ILE A 403 -7.50 15.54 -19.35
C ILE A 403 -6.50 14.38 -19.31
N HIS A 404 -6.58 13.56 -18.26
CA HIS A 404 -5.70 12.44 -18.03
C HIS A 404 -6.45 11.16 -17.60
N GLY A 405 -5.84 10.01 -17.83
CA GLY A 405 -6.16 8.77 -17.15
C GLY A 405 -5.32 8.57 -15.90
N GLY A 406 -5.88 7.85 -14.92
CA GLY A 406 -5.17 7.43 -13.72
C GLY A 406 -6.03 7.61 -12.50
N SER A 407 -5.93 6.66 -11.58
CA SER A 407 -6.72 6.65 -10.35
C SER A 407 -5.87 6.09 -9.21
N PRO A 408 -6.32 6.16 -7.94
CA PRO A 408 -5.62 5.47 -6.86
C PRO A 408 -5.55 3.95 -7.06
N TRP A 409 -6.42 3.36 -7.88
CA TRP A 409 -6.35 1.93 -8.19
C TRP A 409 -5.11 1.57 -9.02
N GLY A 410 -4.72 2.41 -9.97
CA GLY A 410 -3.63 2.13 -10.91
C GLY A 410 -3.46 3.21 -11.97
N ALA A 411 -2.35 3.14 -12.71
CA ALA A 411 -2.15 4.01 -13.86
C ALA A 411 -3.19 3.70 -14.94
N SER A 412 -3.60 4.73 -15.69
CA SER A 412 -4.51 4.55 -16.80
C SER A 412 -4.22 5.54 -17.93
N THR A 413 -4.72 5.23 -19.12
CA THR A 413 -4.74 6.14 -20.26
C THR A 413 -6.12 6.11 -20.92
N TYR A 414 -6.52 7.18 -21.60
CA TYR A 414 -7.69 7.15 -22.48
C TYR A 414 -7.29 7.32 -23.95
N ALA A 415 -7.87 6.49 -24.81
CA ALA A 415 -7.54 6.41 -26.24
C ALA A 415 -8.29 7.45 -27.10
N GLY A 416 -9.30 8.12 -26.54
CA GLY A 416 -10.23 8.96 -27.30
C GLY A 416 -11.32 8.13 -27.99
N ALA A 417 -12.40 8.79 -28.40
CA ALA A 417 -13.56 8.11 -29.00
C ALA A 417 -13.22 7.42 -30.35
N ASP A 418 -12.26 7.97 -31.08
CA ASP A 418 -11.74 7.47 -32.36
C ASP A 418 -10.49 6.58 -32.19
N GLY A 419 -9.97 6.45 -30.96
CA GLY A 419 -8.76 5.68 -30.67
C GLY A 419 -7.45 6.30 -31.15
N SER A 420 -7.45 7.56 -31.61
CA SER A 420 -6.24 8.19 -32.17
C SER A 420 -5.30 8.74 -31.10
N ARG A 421 -5.83 9.07 -29.91
CA ARG A 421 -5.06 9.72 -28.85
C ARG A 421 -4.07 8.75 -28.22
N GLN A 422 -2.79 9.11 -28.31
CA GLN A 422 -1.73 8.39 -27.61
C GLN A 422 -1.60 8.83 -26.16
N PRO A 423 -1.08 7.97 -25.27
CA PRO A 423 -0.94 8.32 -23.87
C PRO A 423 -0.11 9.60 -23.67
N SER A 424 -0.59 10.52 -22.83
CA SER A 424 0.11 11.80 -22.60
C SER A 424 1.36 11.61 -21.75
N ALA A 425 2.24 12.62 -21.75
CA ALA A 425 3.43 12.62 -20.90
C ALA A 425 3.08 12.46 -19.40
N MET A 426 1.93 12.99 -18.97
CA MET A 426 1.44 12.85 -17.61
C MET A 426 1.03 11.41 -17.29
N GLU A 427 0.25 10.78 -18.17
CA GLU A 427 -0.15 9.37 -18.03
C GLU A 427 1.07 8.43 -18.01
N MET A 428 2.09 8.71 -18.86
CA MET A 428 3.36 7.98 -18.85
C MET A 428 4.13 8.19 -17.55
N SER A 429 4.15 9.42 -17.01
CA SER A 429 4.77 9.71 -15.70
C SER A 429 4.09 8.92 -14.56
N ILE A 430 2.76 8.83 -14.57
CA ILE A 430 1.99 8.05 -13.59
C ILE A 430 2.30 6.54 -13.73
N ALA A 431 2.34 6.03 -14.97
CA ALA A 431 2.71 4.64 -15.26
C ALA A 431 4.13 4.31 -14.77
N LYS A 432 5.09 5.20 -15.06
CA LYS A 432 6.47 5.09 -14.56
C LYS A 432 6.50 4.99 -13.04
N ARG A 433 5.76 5.86 -12.33
CA ARG A 433 5.68 5.85 -10.86
C ARG A 433 5.07 4.55 -10.33
N GLN A 434 4.04 4.02 -10.97
CA GLN A 434 3.43 2.75 -10.57
C GLN A 434 4.44 1.59 -10.61
N GLY A 435 5.22 1.47 -11.68
CA GLY A 435 6.25 0.42 -11.75
C GLY A 435 7.31 0.56 -10.65
N LYS A 436 7.73 1.78 -10.31
CA LYS A 436 8.67 2.02 -9.20
C LYS A 436 8.11 1.66 -7.84
N VAL A 437 6.82 1.91 -7.62
CA VAL A 437 6.14 1.59 -6.36
C VAL A 437 5.98 0.08 -6.22
N PHE A 438 5.56 -0.60 -7.27
CA PHE A 438 5.41 -2.05 -7.26
C PHE A 438 6.76 -2.78 -7.12
N ALA A 439 7.85 -2.22 -7.64
CA ALA A 439 9.21 -2.75 -7.51
C ALA A 439 9.99 -2.22 -6.29
N ALA A 440 9.37 -1.40 -5.43
CA ALA A 440 10.10 -0.72 -4.36
C ALA A 440 10.62 -1.72 -3.31
N LYS A 441 11.95 -1.76 -3.15
CA LYS A 441 12.61 -2.43 -2.01
C LYS A 441 12.58 -1.53 -0.77
N ASP A 442 12.73 -2.12 0.41
CA ASP A 442 12.88 -1.39 1.67
C ASP A 442 14.07 -0.42 1.61
N LYS A 443 13.85 0.82 2.05
CA LYS A 443 14.79 1.95 1.93
C LYS A 443 15.16 2.53 3.30
N LEU A 444 15.10 1.68 4.33
CA LEU A 444 15.19 2.05 5.74
C LEU A 444 16.65 2.08 6.21
N VAL A 445 16.96 3.03 7.10
CA VAL A 445 18.14 2.92 7.97
C VAL A 445 17.67 2.47 9.34
N ARG A 446 18.26 1.40 9.86
CA ARG A 446 17.99 0.90 11.22
C ARG A 446 19.18 1.22 12.12
N ILE A 447 18.89 1.62 13.35
CA ILE A 447 19.90 1.93 14.37
C ILE A 447 19.69 0.95 15.52
N TRP A 448 20.75 0.24 15.90
CA TRP A 448 20.73 -0.75 16.98
C TRP A 448 21.58 -0.33 18.16
N LYS A 449 21.25 -0.84 19.34
CA LYS A 449 22.06 -0.75 20.54
C LYS A 449 22.99 -1.95 20.63
N PHE A 450 24.23 -1.71 21.00
CA PHE A 450 25.24 -2.75 21.22
C PHE A 450 25.65 -2.75 22.71
N PRO A 451 25.92 -3.92 23.34
CA PRO A 451 26.01 -5.27 22.75
C PRO A 451 24.68 -6.03 22.60
N GLU A 452 23.59 -5.53 23.15
CA GLU A 452 22.35 -6.30 23.30
C GLU A 452 21.65 -6.64 21.96
N GLY A 453 21.91 -5.88 20.90
CA GLY A 453 21.32 -6.07 19.57
C GLY A 453 19.92 -5.47 19.40
N ASP A 454 19.43 -4.76 20.42
CA ASP A 454 18.09 -4.15 20.41
C ASP A 454 17.98 -3.06 19.33
N LEU A 455 16.92 -3.10 18.52
CA LEU A 455 16.60 -2.04 17.56
C LEU A 455 16.16 -0.77 18.30
N LEU A 456 16.95 0.30 18.24
CA LEU A 456 16.63 1.61 18.83
C LEU A 456 15.59 2.36 17.98
N GLY A 457 15.75 2.34 16.65
CA GLY A 457 14.80 2.99 15.76
C GLY A 457 15.12 2.88 14.28
N GLU A 458 14.14 3.33 13.48
CA GLU A 458 14.19 3.30 12.02
C GLU A 458 14.04 4.70 11.46
N CYS A 459 14.90 5.05 10.51
CA CYS A 459 14.86 6.29 9.77
C CYS A 459 14.25 6.03 8.39
N LYS A 460 13.02 6.51 8.18
CA LYS A 460 12.24 6.34 6.94
C LYS A 460 12.27 7.63 6.12
N GLY A 461 12.51 7.53 4.81
CA GLY A 461 12.37 8.69 3.91
C GLY A 461 13.27 8.69 2.68
N HIS A 462 14.26 7.81 2.58
CA HIS A 462 15.01 7.64 1.34
C HIS A 462 14.14 6.99 0.24
N ARG A 463 14.35 7.42 -1.01
CA ARG A 463 13.59 6.95 -2.17
C ARG A 463 14.27 5.80 -2.91
N ARG A 464 15.53 5.48 -2.59
CA ARG A 464 16.28 4.30 -3.09
C ARG A 464 17.18 3.77 -1.97
N GLY A 465 17.86 2.64 -2.23
CA GLY A 465 18.72 1.97 -1.25
C GLY A 465 19.74 2.91 -0.59
N VAL A 466 20.00 2.69 0.69
CA VAL A 466 21.00 3.44 1.46
C VAL A 466 22.33 2.70 1.36
N TRP A 467 23.36 3.40 0.90
CA TRP A 467 24.67 2.80 0.62
C TRP A 467 25.68 3.02 1.75
N CYS A 468 25.45 4.03 2.59
CA CYS A 468 26.35 4.39 3.67
C CYS A 468 25.60 5.16 4.75
N VAL A 469 26.02 4.96 5.99
CA VAL A 469 25.60 5.73 7.16
C VAL A 469 26.83 6.20 7.92
N ALA A 470 26.75 7.39 8.50
CA ALA A 470 27.80 7.94 9.36
C ALA A 470 27.19 8.53 10.62
N PHE A 471 27.83 8.31 11.76
CA PHE A 471 27.47 8.97 13.01
C PHE A 471 28.19 10.31 13.12
N SER A 472 27.49 11.35 13.58
CA SER A 472 28.13 12.61 13.93
C SER A 472 29.03 12.40 15.16
N PRO A 473 30.25 12.99 15.16
CA PRO A 473 31.15 12.91 16.30
C PRO A 473 30.78 13.84 17.47
N ILE A 474 29.83 14.77 17.28
CA ILE A 474 29.52 15.82 18.27
C ILE A 474 28.05 15.82 18.67
N ASP A 475 27.15 15.58 17.72
CA ASP A 475 25.70 15.65 17.94
C ASP A 475 25.07 14.25 17.86
N GLN A 476 23.90 14.06 18.49
CA GLN A 476 23.12 12.83 18.36
C GLN A 476 22.37 12.75 17.03
N VAL A 477 23.13 12.76 15.92
CA VAL A 477 22.59 12.69 14.56
C VAL A 477 23.34 11.67 13.71
N VAL A 478 22.62 11.08 12.76
CA VAL A 478 23.17 10.18 11.74
C VAL A 478 22.95 10.80 10.37
N ALA A 479 23.94 10.71 9.50
CA ALA A 479 23.78 10.99 8.09
C ALA A 479 23.69 9.69 7.30
N SER A 480 22.90 9.66 6.25
CA SER A 480 22.81 8.53 5.32
C SER A 480 22.92 9.00 3.87
N ALA A 481 23.67 8.25 3.07
CA ALA A 481 23.81 8.46 1.63
C ALA A 481 23.00 7.42 0.87
N SER A 482 22.23 7.85 -0.13
CA SER A 482 21.31 6.97 -0.86
C SER A 482 21.46 7.07 -2.37
N GLY A 483 21.01 5.99 -3.03
CA GLY A 483 20.83 5.95 -4.47
C GLY A 483 19.84 6.98 -5.01
N ASP A 484 19.06 7.64 -4.15
CA ASP A 484 18.11 8.71 -4.53
C ASP A 484 18.79 10.07 -4.80
N ALA A 485 20.11 10.09 -4.91
CA ALA A 485 20.94 11.28 -5.11
C ALA A 485 20.89 12.28 -3.94
N THR A 486 20.42 11.85 -2.76
CA THR A 486 20.38 12.68 -1.56
C THR A 486 21.23 12.11 -0.43
N VAL A 487 21.69 13.03 0.41
CA VAL A 487 22.09 12.70 1.79
C VAL A 487 20.97 13.13 2.71
N ARG A 488 20.64 12.34 3.73
CA ARG A 488 19.69 12.74 4.78
C ARG A 488 20.35 12.76 6.14
N LEU A 489 19.93 13.70 6.98
CA LEU A 489 20.32 13.79 8.38
C LEU A 489 19.14 13.38 9.26
N TRP A 490 19.41 12.54 10.26
CA TRP A 490 18.42 11.98 11.15
C TRP A 490 18.75 12.31 12.59
N ASN A 491 17.73 12.62 13.37
CA ASN A 491 17.87 12.80 14.80
C ASN A 491 17.83 11.43 15.48
N LEU A 492 18.83 11.08 16.29
CA LEU A 492 18.84 9.79 16.99
C LEU A 492 17.85 9.70 18.16
N LYS A 493 17.27 10.83 18.58
CA LYS A 493 16.28 10.86 19.67
C LYS A 493 14.89 10.36 19.22
N ASP A 494 14.48 10.73 18.01
CA ASP A 494 13.14 10.41 17.47
C ASP A 494 13.17 9.73 16.10
N PHE A 495 14.37 9.51 15.54
CA PHE A 495 14.62 8.88 14.24
C PHE A 495 14.01 9.61 13.05
N ARG A 496 13.58 10.88 13.23
CA ARG A 496 13.00 11.69 12.17
C ARG A 496 14.07 12.37 11.34
N ALA A 497 13.75 12.59 10.06
CA ALA A 497 14.60 13.36 9.16
C ALA A 497 14.64 14.82 9.64
N ILE A 498 15.85 15.31 9.94
CA ILE A 498 16.09 16.71 10.26
C ILE A 498 16.19 17.50 8.95
N ARG A 499 16.98 16.99 7.99
CA ARG A 499 17.27 17.65 6.71
C ARG A 499 17.55 16.65 5.60
N SER A 500 17.40 17.12 4.37
CA SER A 500 17.82 16.44 3.14
C SER A 500 18.75 17.37 2.37
N PHE A 501 19.92 16.88 1.99
CA PHE A 501 20.88 17.59 1.15
C PHE A 501 20.71 17.11 -0.29
N GLN A 502 20.37 18.05 -1.17
CA GLN A 502 20.11 17.80 -2.60
C GLN A 502 21.11 18.58 -3.43
N GLY A 503 21.65 17.96 -4.49
CA GLY A 503 22.57 18.62 -5.40
C GLY A 503 23.52 17.68 -6.15
N HIS A 504 23.59 16.40 -5.76
CA HIS A 504 24.17 15.37 -6.64
C HIS A 504 23.21 15.04 -7.78
N SER A 505 23.74 14.79 -8.97
CA SER A 505 22.95 14.42 -10.15
C SER A 505 22.76 12.91 -10.29
N SER A 506 23.42 12.12 -9.43
CA SER A 506 23.35 10.67 -9.39
C SER A 506 23.49 10.12 -7.96
N ALA A 507 23.47 8.80 -7.82
CA ALA A 507 23.48 8.09 -6.55
C ALA A 507 24.66 8.50 -5.64
N VAL A 508 24.35 8.85 -4.39
CA VAL A 508 25.37 9.15 -3.37
C VAL A 508 25.82 7.84 -2.73
N LEU A 509 27.12 7.54 -2.82
CA LEU A 509 27.70 6.27 -2.41
C LEU A 509 28.21 6.29 -0.97
N ARG A 510 28.81 7.41 -0.55
CA ARG A 510 29.38 7.56 0.81
C ARG A 510 29.05 8.91 1.40
N VAL A 511 29.01 8.94 2.73
CA VAL A 511 28.96 10.16 3.53
C VAL A 511 29.90 10.03 4.71
N ALA A 512 30.59 11.12 5.07
CA ALA A 512 31.47 11.18 6.22
C ALA A 512 31.31 12.54 6.93
N PHE A 513 31.24 12.53 8.26
CA PHE A 513 31.29 13.77 9.04
C PHE A 513 32.71 14.30 9.11
N LEU A 514 32.85 15.62 9.07
CA LEU A 514 34.09 16.26 9.48
C LEU A 514 34.20 16.25 11.00
N ALA A 515 35.44 16.29 11.50
CA ALA A 515 35.78 16.34 12.91
C ALA A 515 35.06 17.44 13.70
N ASN A 516 34.77 18.57 13.03
CA ASN A 516 34.06 19.69 13.62
C ASN A 516 32.57 19.42 13.88
N GLY A 517 32.02 18.29 13.44
CA GLY A 517 30.62 17.90 13.60
C GLY A 517 29.60 18.81 12.89
N MET A 518 30.07 19.84 12.19
CA MET A 518 29.25 20.93 11.62
C MET A 518 29.17 20.86 10.10
N GLN A 519 30.02 20.02 9.49
CA GLN A 519 30.05 19.74 8.07
C GLN A 519 30.09 18.24 7.81
N LEU A 520 29.57 17.83 6.66
CA LEU A 520 29.69 16.47 6.14
C LEU A 520 30.13 16.51 4.68
N MET A 521 30.87 15.49 4.25
CA MET A 521 31.28 15.30 2.87
C MET A 521 30.58 14.09 2.27
N SER A 522 30.17 14.19 1.01
CA SER A 522 29.51 13.10 0.27
C SER A 522 30.18 12.84 -1.08
N SER A 523 30.19 11.57 -1.50
CA SER A 523 30.66 11.15 -2.82
C SER A 523 29.54 10.50 -3.60
N SER A 524 29.60 10.65 -4.92
CA SER A 524 28.54 10.20 -5.80
C SER A 524 29.08 9.54 -7.07
N VAL A 525 28.17 8.81 -7.72
CA VAL A 525 28.33 8.25 -9.07
C VAL A 525 28.52 9.34 -10.13
N ASP A 526 28.12 10.58 -9.84
CA ASP A 526 28.33 11.74 -10.74
C ASP A 526 29.80 12.20 -10.83
N GLY A 527 30.71 11.57 -10.08
CA GLY A 527 32.13 11.91 -10.03
C GLY A 527 32.44 13.11 -9.14
N LEU A 528 31.44 13.69 -8.48
CA LEU A 528 31.61 14.86 -7.63
C LEU A 528 31.76 14.46 -6.17
N LEU A 529 32.56 15.26 -5.46
CA LEU A 529 32.55 15.35 -4.01
C LEU A 529 31.86 16.64 -3.61
N LYS A 530 30.96 16.59 -2.62
CA LYS A 530 30.29 17.78 -2.09
C LYS A 530 30.49 17.90 -0.59
N LEU A 531 30.84 19.10 -0.15
CA LEU A 531 30.93 19.47 1.26
C LEU A 531 29.65 20.24 1.63
N TRP A 532 28.99 19.83 2.70
CA TRP A 532 27.71 20.37 3.13
C TRP A 532 27.80 20.99 4.50
N HIS A 533 27.12 22.11 4.69
CA HIS A 533 26.87 22.66 6.02
C HIS A 533 25.62 22.03 6.63
N ILE A 534 25.78 21.38 7.78
CA ILE A 534 24.72 20.60 8.43
C ILE A 534 23.54 21.46 8.86
N ARG A 535 23.80 22.70 9.31
CA ARG A 535 22.75 23.61 9.80
C ARG A 535 21.94 24.27 8.70
N THR A 536 22.56 24.61 7.58
CA THR A 536 21.88 25.32 6.48
C THR A 536 21.42 24.37 5.38
N ALA A 537 21.95 23.15 5.32
CA ALA A 537 21.80 22.21 4.20
C ALA A 537 22.32 22.74 2.85
N GLU A 538 23.17 23.77 2.88
CA GLU A 538 23.78 24.32 1.69
C GLU A 538 25.08 23.59 1.33
N CYS A 539 25.36 23.50 0.03
CA CYS A 539 26.61 22.99 -0.49
C CYS A 539 27.69 24.07 -0.33
N ALA A 540 28.62 23.85 0.59
CA ALA A 540 29.73 24.76 0.88
C ALA A 540 30.82 24.70 -0.20
N ALA A 541 31.07 23.52 -0.77
CA ALA A 541 32.03 23.34 -1.85
C ALA A 541 31.68 22.10 -2.71
N THR A 542 32.01 22.17 -4.00
CA THR A 542 31.97 21.03 -4.91
C THR A 542 33.37 20.81 -5.47
N PHE A 543 33.85 19.58 -5.45
CA PHE A 543 35.15 19.20 -6.03
C PHE A 543 34.90 18.31 -7.25
N GLU A 544 35.48 18.70 -8.39
CA GLU A 544 35.19 18.13 -9.72
C GLU A 544 36.40 17.42 -10.35
N GLU A 545 37.43 17.12 -9.55
CA GLU A 545 38.71 16.57 -10.03
C GLU A 545 38.61 15.11 -10.52
N HIS A 546 37.55 14.38 -10.14
CA HIS A 546 37.38 12.99 -10.54
C HIS A 546 36.56 12.89 -11.82
N THR A 547 37.12 12.20 -12.82
CA THR A 547 36.47 11.98 -14.13
C THR A 547 35.47 10.81 -14.14
N SER A 548 35.31 10.11 -13.01
CA SER A 548 34.44 8.94 -12.87
C SER A 548 33.96 8.79 -11.42
N LYS A 549 33.15 7.76 -11.15
CA LYS A 549 32.45 7.49 -9.88
C LYS A 549 33.42 7.48 -8.69
N VAL A 550 33.07 8.19 -7.61
CA VAL A 550 33.88 8.23 -6.39
C VAL A 550 33.33 7.26 -5.35
N TRP A 551 33.96 6.09 -5.26
CA TRP A 551 33.49 4.95 -4.46
C TRP A 551 33.68 5.09 -2.94
N CYS A 552 34.71 5.82 -2.52
CA CYS A 552 35.09 5.93 -1.12
C CYS A 552 35.49 7.37 -0.77
N ILE A 553 35.18 7.78 0.46
CA ILE A 553 35.73 8.97 1.08
C ILE A 553 36.27 8.55 2.44
N LEU A 554 37.45 9.06 2.79
CA LEU A 554 37.97 9.02 4.14
C LEU A 554 38.32 10.45 4.57
N VAL A 555 37.73 10.90 5.67
CA VAL A 555 38.08 12.18 6.31
C VAL A 555 38.88 11.85 7.57
N THR A 556 40.17 12.21 7.57
CA THR A 556 41.07 11.98 8.70
C THR A 556 41.42 13.29 9.39
N GLN A 557 41.60 13.26 10.72
CA GLN A 557 42.31 14.33 11.43
C GLN A 557 43.82 14.10 11.29
N TRP A 558 44.52 14.98 10.57
CA TRP A 558 45.97 14.99 10.61
C TRP A 558 46.47 15.85 11.77
N TYR A 559 47.12 15.22 12.74
CA TYR A 559 48.12 15.92 13.56
C TYR A 559 49.35 16.17 12.68
N PRO A 560 49.98 17.35 12.70
CA PRO A 560 51.05 17.68 11.77
C PRO A 560 52.32 16.95 12.18
N LEU A 561 52.77 15.96 11.42
CA LEU A 561 54.19 15.65 11.27
C LEU A 561 54.52 15.32 9.81
N PRO A 562 55.73 15.69 9.35
CA PRO A 562 56.03 15.87 7.94
C PRO A 562 56.42 14.54 7.28
N PHE A 563 55.93 14.37 6.04
CA PHE A 563 56.25 13.31 5.07
C PHE A 563 55.64 11.92 5.33
N LEU A 564 54.68 11.49 4.49
CA LEU A 564 54.91 10.40 3.52
C LEU A 564 53.74 10.32 2.50
N TRP A 565 54.09 9.95 1.26
CA TRP A 565 53.26 9.92 0.06
C TRP A 565 52.30 8.71 0.04
N PHE A 566 51.13 8.87 -0.61
CA PHE A 566 50.29 7.74 -1.01
C PHE A 566 50.46 7.45 -2.51
N TRP A 567 50.87 6.23 -2.79
CA TRP A 567 50.95 5.61 -4.11
C TRP A 567 49.57 4.99 -4.45
N VAL A 568 49.13 5.15 -5.69
CA VAL A 568 47.94 4.51 -6.27
C VAL A 568 48.41 3.35 -7.14
N PRO A 569 47.73 2.19 -7.10
CA PRO A 569 47.57 1.42 -8.32
C PRO A 569 46.09 1.18 -8.66
N PHE A 570 45.76 1.66 -9.87
CA PHE A 570 44.64 1.43 -10.80
C PHE A 570 43.34 0.75 -10.33
#